data_AF-A0AA88XJ44-F1
#
_entry.id   AF-A0AA88XJ44-F1
#
_cell.length_a   1.000
_cell.length_b   1.000
_cell.length_c   1.000
_cell.angle_alpha   90.00
_cell.angle_beta   90.00
_cell.angle_gamma   90.00
#
_symmetry.space_group_name_H-M   'P 1'
#
loop_
_entity.id
_entity.type
_entity.pdbx_description
1 polymer ?
#
loop_
_entity_poly.entity_id
_entity_poly.type
_entity_poly.pdbx_seq_one_letter_code
_entity_poly.pdbx_strand_id
1 'polypeptide(L)'
;MTEFTEEELKHLGSVLKELKIKPKADTAADFKQWMTAYVAQMDKDDNSTVKTEPGTDTATPKITTAHHIPKVSCFSGDGNKQDTTYDLWRYEIDCLIREKYSEASIAQAIRRSLRGDAGKVAMRLGPEATVSQILEKMESVFGTVERGETIMQEFYSAIQGKNEDCMSWSCRLEEIYRKAVVKGVAKRDESNEKLRSKFWNGLHQWLRDITGYKFDKISDFDTLRKEVRLVEKEHETKKAQSNMAVSKDESTKSDDISELKGMIQQLTTKVNYLEKGQ
;
A
#
# COMPACT_ATOMS: atom_id res chain seq x y z
N MET A 1 52.53 -13.96 -23.92
CA MET A 1 51.71 -14.61 -22.87
C MET A 1 51.07 -13.49 -22.07
N THR A 2 49.82 -13.18 -22.34
CA THR A 2 49.06 -12.18 -21.57
C THR A 2 48.45 -12.89 -20.36
N GLU A 3 48.96 -12.52 -19.18
CA GLU A 3 48.39 -12.91 -17.90
C GLU A 3 47.21 -11.99 -17.61
N PHE A 4 46.10 -12.57 -17.15
CA PHE A 4 44.93 -11.81 -16.75
C PHE A 4 45.26 -11.01 -15.49
N THR A 5 44.85 -9.75 -15.46
CA THR A 5 45.02 -8.91 -14.28
C THR A 5 44.12 -9.39 -13.13
N GLU A 6 44.48 -9.09 -11.88
CA GLU A 6 43.74 -9.54 -10.70
C GLU A 6 42.29 -9.03 -10.67
N GLU A 7 42.06 -7.83 -11.21
CA GLU A 7 40.74 -7.21 -11.40
C GLU A 7 39.88 -8.00 -12.40
N GLU A 8 40.47 -8.42 -13.53
CA GLU A 8 39.78 -9.21 -14.56
C GLU A 8 39.41 -10.61 -14.02
N LEU A 9 40.26 -11.21 -13.19
CA LEU A 9 39.98 -12.50 -12.55
C LEU A 9 38.86 -12.39 -11.51
N LYS A 10 38.78 -11.29 -10.75
CA LYS A 10 37.67 -11.02 -9.82
C LYS A 10 36.36 -10.78 -10.56
N HIS A 11 36.39 -10.00 -11.64
CA HIS A 11 35.22 -9.75 -12.46
C HIS A 11 34.70 -11.04 -13.10
N LEU A 12 35.59 -11.82 -13.70
CA LEU A 12 35.28 -13.11 -14.31
C LEU A 12 34.73 -14.12 -13.28
N GLY A 13 35.29 -14.15 -12.07
CA GLY A 13 34.79 -14.96 -10.96
C GLY A 13 33.39 -14.55 -10.50
N SER A 14 33.08 -13.24 -10.51
CA SER A 14 31.75 -12.72 -10.22
C SER A 14 30.73 -13.14 -11.28
N VAL A 15 31.09 -12.99 -12.56
CA VAL A 15 30.22 -13.34 -13.69
C VAL A 15 29.93 -14.84 -13.72
N LEU A 16 30.93 -15.70 -13.54
CA LEU A 16 30.72 -17.15 -13.49
C LEU A 16 29.85 -17.57 -12.30
N LYS A 17 29.96 -16.88 -11.16
CA LYS A 17 29.16 -17.12 -9.96
C LYS A 17 27.70 -16.66 -10.14
N GLU A 18 27.47 -15.53 -10.80
CA GLU A 18 26.13 -15.05 -11.16
C GLU A 18 25.45 -15.98 -12.18
N LEU A 19 26.20 -16.47 -13.16
CA LEU A 19 25.72 -17.44 -14.15
C LEU A 19 25.59 -18.87 -13.60
N LYS A 20 26.04 -19.11 -12.36
CA LYS A 20 26.13 -20.45 -11.73
C LYS A 20 26.89 -21.48 -12.57
N ILE A 21 27.85 -21.02 -13.38
CA ILE A 21 28.64 -21.88 -14.24
C ILE A 21 29.90 -22.27 -13.48
N LYS A 22 30.06 -23.57 -13.24
CA LYS A 22 31.31 -24.11 -12.69
C LYS A 22 32.23 -24.46 -13.85
N PRO A 23 33.32 -23.73 -14.08
CA PRO A 23 34.27 -24.09 -15.13
C PRO A 23 34.81 -25.50 -14.87
N LYS A 24 34.79 -26.35 -15.89
CA LYS A 24 35.40 -27.67 -15.86
C LYS A 24 36.82 -27.55 -16.39
N ALA A 25 37.72 -27.12 -15.52
CA ALA A 25 39.13 -26.98 -15.83
C ALA A 25 39.95 -27.23 -14.56
N ASP A 26 40.90 -28.17 -14.65
CA ASP A 26 41.80 -28.52 -13.55
C ASP A 26 43.14 -27.76 -13.65
N THR A 27 43.41 -27.11 -14.80
CA THR A 27 44.59 -26.25 -15.01
C THR A 27 44.23 -24.92 -15.69
N ALA A 28 45.12 -23.93 -15.57
CA ALA A 28 44.93 -22.59 -16.15
C ALA A 28 44.88 -22.61 -17.70
N ALA A 29 45.55 -23.58 -18.33
CA ALA A 29 45.50 -23.77 -19.78
C ALA A 29 44.14 -24.33 -20.22
N ASP A 30 43.62 -25.32 -19.50
CA ASP A 30 42.30 -25.93 -19.75
C ASP A 30 41.17 -24.91 -19.56
N PHE A 31 41.33 -23.99 -18.62
CA PHE A 31 40.36 -22.92 -18.38
C PHE A 31 40.26 -21.94 -19.54
N LYS A 32 41.40 -21.55 -20.15
CA LYS A 32 41.41 -20.66 -21.34
C LYS A 32 40.79 -21.36 -22.55
N GLN A 33 41.05 -22.64 -22.74
CA GLN A 33 40.45 -23.43 -23.82
C GLN A 33 38.94 -23.60 -23.62
N TRP A 34 38.51 -23.88 -22.39
CA TRP A 34 37.10 -23.99 -22.03
C TRP A 34 36.35 -22.67 -22.27
N MET A 35 36.94 -21.53 -21.88
CA MET A 35 36.32 -20.22 -22.09
C MET A 35 36.22 -19.84 -23.57
N THR A 36 37.26 -20.13 -24.36
CA THR A 36 37.27 -19.86 -25.81
C THR A 36 36.21 -20.71 -26.53
N ALA A 37 36.05 -21.97 -26.14
CA ALA A 37 35.01 -22.84 -26.67
C ALA A 37 33.60 -22.39 -26.23
N TYR A 38 33.45 -21.90 -25.00
CA TYR A 38 32.19 -21.40 -24.46
C TYR A 38 31.71 -20.14 -25.20
N VAL A 39 32.59 -19.17 -25.45
CA VAL A 39 32.26 -17.95 -26.21
C VAL A 39 31.98 -18.27 -27.69
N ALA A 40 32.76 -19.16 -28.30
CA ALA A 40 32.52 -19.58 -29.69
C ALA A 40 31.21 -20.37 -29.90
N GLN A 41 30.61 -20.91 -28.82
CA GLN A 41 29.25 -21.46 -28.85
C GLN A 41 28.17 -20.38 -28.75
N MET A 42 28.42 -19.28 -28.02
CA MET A 42 27.47 -18.16 -27.94
C MET A 42 27.32 -17.40 -29.28
N ASP A 43 28.39 -17.29 -30.07
CA ASP A 43 28.35 -16.60 -31.38
C ASP A 43 27.71 -17.42 -32.51
N LYS A 44 27.47 -18.72 -32.32
CA LYS A 44 26.91 -19.61 -33.38
C LYS A 44 25.39 -19.77 -33.34
N ASP A 45 24.72 -19.38 -32.26
CA ASP A 45 23.27 -19.56 -32.10
C ASP A 45 22.43 -18.38 -32.63
N ASP A 46 23.06 -17.33 -33.20
CA ASP A 46 22.36 -16.14 -33.76
C ASP A 46 22.15 -16.19 -35.29
N ASN A 47 22.39 -17.35 -35.95
CA ASN A 47 22.17 -17.46 -37.39
C ASN A 47 21.55 -18.80 -37.85
N SER A 48 20.37 -18.69 -38.46
CA SER A 48 19.76 -19.56 -39.48
C SER A 48 18.73 -20.66 -39.10
N THR A 49 17.48 -20.36 -39.49
CA THR A 49 16.52 -21.15 -40.31
C THR A 49 16.00 -22.51 -39.85
N VAL A 50 14.67 -22.55 -39.71
CA VAL A 50 13.78 -23.71 -39.58
C VAL A 50 13.87 -24.65 -40.81
N LYS A 51 14.20 -25.93 -40.60
CA LYS A 51 13.65 -27.08 -41.35
C LYS A 51 13.53 -28.34 -40.46
N THR A 52 12.29 -28.83 -40.43
CA THR A 52 11.71 -30.18 -40.27
C THR A 52 12.45 -31.36 -39.59
N GLU A 53 11.71 -32.02 -38.69
CA GLU A 53 11.90 -33.28 -37.90
C GLU A 53 12.33 -34.55 -38.70
N PRO A 54 12.63 -35.74 -38.11
CA PRO A 54 12.37 -36.20 -36.73
C PRO A 54 13.48 -37.05 -36.04
N GLY A 55 13.37 -37.17 -34.71
CA GLY A 55 13.76 -38.39 -33.99
C GLY A 55 14.84 -38.24 -32.92
N THR A 56 14.43 -38.68 -31.73
CA THR A 56 15.22 -39.27 -30.62
C THR A 56 15.32 -38.38 -29.38
N ASP A 57 14.62 -38.85 -28.35
CA ASP A 57 14.56 -38.30 -27.01
C ASP A 57 15.95 -38.07 -26.41
N THR A 58 16.28 -36.82 -26.15
CA THR A 58 17.10 -36.48 -24.98
C THR A 58 16.66 -35.12 -24.48
N ALA A 59 15.86 -35.14 -23.41
CA ALA A 59 15.36 -33.95 -22.73
C ALA A 59 16.54 -33.11 -22.24
N THR A 60 16.91 -32.10 -23.04
CA THR A 60 17.87 -31.08 -22.66
C THR A 60 17.08 -29.96 -22.00
N PRO A 61 17.36 -29.58 -20.74
CA PRO A 61 16.63 -28.51 -20.08
C PRO A 61 16.95 -27.21 -20.80
N LYS A 62 15.96 -26.65 -21.51
CA LYS A 62 16.01 -25.26 -21.98
C LYS A 62 16.17 -24.38 -20.75
N ILE A 63 17.39 -23.90 -20.49
CA ILE A 63 17.62 -22.84 -19.50
C ILE A 63 17.03 -21.57 -20.12
N THR A 64 15.73 -21.42 -19.91
CA THR A 64 15.04 -20.16 -20.12
C THR A 64 15.57 -19.26 -19.01
N THR A 65 16.39 -18.26 -19.33
CA THR A 65 16.64 -17.17 -18.39
C THR A 65 15.27 -16.58 -18.10
N ALA A 66 14.71 -16.93 -16.94
CA ALA A 66 13.38 -16.50 -16.56
C ALA A 66 13.45 -14.97 -16.42
N HIS A 67 12.98 -14.25 -17.43
CA HIS A 67 12.70 -12.83 -17.30
C HIS A 67 11.72 -12.70 -16.15
N HIS A 68 12.20 -12.24 -15.00
CA HIS A 68 11.38 -12.08 -13.81
C HIS A 68 10.39 -10.95 -14.09
N ILE A 69 9.15 -11.33 -14.38
CA ILE A 69 8.06 -10.37 -14.56
C ILE A 69 7.68 -9.87 -13.17
N PRO A 70 7.77 -8.56 -12.90
CA PRO A 70 7.37 -8.00 -11.63
C PRO A 70 5.93 -8.34 -11.31
N LYS A 71 5.67 -8.66 -10.03
CA LYS A 71 4.32 -8.90 -9.56
C LYS A 71 3.66 -7.55 -9.27
N VAL A 72 2.51 -7.33 -9.90
CA VAL A 72 1.66 -6.15 -9.70
C VAL A 72 0.32 -6.62 -9.14
N SER A 73 -0.25 -5.84 -8.23
CA SER A 73 -1.58 -6.09 -7.66
C SER A 73 -2.65 -6.16 -8.76
N CYS A 74 -3.66 -7.02 -8.58
CA CYS A 74 -4.71 -7.16 -9.59
C CYS A 74 -5.69 -5.97 -9.56
N PHE A 75 -6.11 -5.51 -10.74
CA PHE A 75 -7.06 -4.43 -10.92
C PHE A 75 -8.17 -4.85 -11.90
N SER A 76 -9.43 -4.81 -11.45
CA SER A 76 -10.59 -5.26 -12.25
C SER A 76 -11.43 -4.13 -12.86
N GLY A 77 -11.40 -2.93 -12.27
CA GLY A 77 -12.20 -1.79 -12.77
C GLY A 77 -13.71 -1.87 -12.51
N ASP A 78 -14.21 -2.90 -11.83
CA ASP A 78 -15.63 -3.16 -11.54
C ASP A 78 -16.00 -2.99 -10.06
N GLY A 79 -15.08 -2.48 -9.23
CA GLY A 79 -15.29 -2.29 -7.80
C GLY A 79 -15.21 -3.57 -6.97
N ASN A 80 -14.66 -4.66 -7.51
CA ASN A 80 -14.37 -5.88 -6.74
C ASN A 80 -13.48 -5.56 -5.53
N LYS A 81 -13.96 -5.89 -4.32
CA LYS A 81 -13.26 -5.62 -3.05
C LYS A 81 -11.93 -6.35 -2.88
N GLN A 82 -11.68 -7.41 -3.66
CA GLN A 82 -10.42 -8.16 -3.59
C GLN A 82 -9.31 -7.52 -4.44
N ASP A 83 -9.67 -6.66 -5.38
CA ASP A 83 -8.74 -6.01 -6.30
C ASP A 83 -8.36 -4.60 -5.80
N THR A 84 -7.20 -4.12 -6.24
CA THR A 84 -6.71 -2.80 -5.87
C THR A 84 -7.44 -1.68 -6.59
N THR A 85 -7.30 -0.44 -6.14
CA THR A 85 -7.85 0.74 -6.83
C THR A 85 -7.00 1.09 -8.05
N TYR A 86 -7.58 1.84 -9.00
CA TYR A 86 -6.85 2.31 -10.18
C TYR A 86 -5.61 3.13 -9.78
N ASP A 87 -5.75 4.05 -8.83
CA ASP A 87 -4.65 4.91 -8.39
C ASP A 87 -3.47 4.12 -7.79
N LEU A 88 -3.77 3.12 -6.96
CA LEU A 88 -2.73 2.27 -6.35
C LEU A 88 -2.08 1.37 -7.40
N TRP A 89 -2.86 0.78 -8.30
CA TRP A 89 -2.36 0.02 -9.43
C TRP A 89 -1.44 0.87 -10.32
N ARG A 90 -1.89 2.07 -10.70
CA ARG A 90 -1.15 3.01 -11.55
C ARG A 90 0.19 3.39 -10.92
N TYR A 91 0.20 3.61 -9.60
CA TYR A 91 1.41 3.90 -8.83
C TYR A 91 2.41 2.75 -8.86
N GLU A 92 1.97 1.49 -8.70
CA GLU A 92 2.86 0.32 -8.83
C GLU A 92 3.53 0.28 -10.20
N ILE A 93 2.78 0.56 -11.28
CA ILE A 93 3.35 0.61 -12.63
C ILE A 93 4.34 1.76 -12.78
N ASP A 94 4.07 2.95 -12.21
CA ASP A 94 5.02 4.06 -12.21
C ASP A 94 6.33 3.72 -11.50
N CYS A 95 6.27 2.92 -10.43
CA CYS A 95 7.48 2.40 -9.77
C CYS A 95 8.30 1.54 -10.72
N LEU A 96 7.67 0.60 -11.44
CA LEU A 96 8.38 -0.25 -12.41
C LEU A 96 9.02 0.55 -13.55
N ILE A 97 8.33 1.59 -14.04
CA ILE A 97 8.87 2.50 -15.06
C ILE A 97 10.09 3.24 -14.51
N ARG A 98 10.00 3.77 -13.28
CA ARG A 98 11.09 4.49 -12.62
C ARG A 98 12.31 3.61 -12.35
N GLU A 99 12.07 2.36 -11.98
CA GLU A 99 13.10 1.33 -11.77
C GLU A 99 13.72 0.82 -13.07
N LYS A 100 13.27 1.35 -14.23
CA LYS A 100 13.80 1.06 -15.57
C LYS A 100 13.70 -0.42 -15.94
N TYR A 101 12.61 -1.08 -15.54
CA TYR A 101 12.28 -2.39 -16.10
C TYR A 101 12.12 -2.32 -17.62
N SER A 102 12.41 -3.42 -18.31
CA SER A 102 12.22 -3.47 -19.76
C SER A 102 10.75 -3.28 -20.12
N GLU A 103 10.48 -2.61 -21.23
CA GLU A 103 9.11 -2.32 -21.68
C GLU A 103 8.28 -3.61 -21.82
N ALA A 104 8.90 -4.68 -22.32
CA ALA A 104 8.29 -6.00 -22.42
C ALA A 104 7.87 -6.57 -21.04
N SER A 105 8.72 -6.40 -20.01
CA SER A 105 8.42 -6.88 -18.65
C SER A 105 7.27 -6.08 -18.03
N ILE A 106 7.26 -4.77 -18.24
CA ILE A 106 6.19 -3.87 -17.76
C ILE A 106 4.87 -4.20 -18.48
N ALA A 107 4.89 -4.32 -19.81
CA ALA A 107 3.71 -4.68 -20.59
C ALA A 107 3.14 -6.04 -20.15
N GLN A 108 4.00 -7.02 -19.89
CA GLN A 108 3.57 -8.32 -19.41
C GLN A 108 3.01 -8.27 -17.98
N ALA A 109 3.61 -7.47 -17.09
CA ALA A 109 3.11 -7.24 -15.73
C ALA A 109 1.73 -6.57 -15.75
N ILE A 110 1.56 -5.52 -16.55
CA ILE A 110 0.28 -4.84 -16.79
C ILE A 110 -0.77 -5.85 -17.25
N ARG A 111 -0.54 -6.56 -18.37
CA ARG A 111 -1.51 -7.53 -18.91
C ARG A 111 -1.87 -8.62 -17.90
N ARG A 112 -0.90 -9.07 -17.09
CA ARG A 112 -1.12 -10.06 -16.02
C ARG A 112 -1.85 -9.52 -14.80
N SER A 113 -1.86 -8.22 -14.56
CA SER A 113 -2.55 -7.59 -13.43
C SER A 113 -3.99 -7.20 -13.74
N LEU A 114 -4.32 -6.93 -15.00
CA LEU A 114 -5.67 -6.51 -15.39
C LEU A 114 -6.65 -7.69 -15.40
N ARG A 115 -7.81 -7.50 -14.81
CA ARG A 115 -8.91 -8.47 -14.67
C ARG A 115 -10.24 -7.77 -14.99
N GLY A 116 -11.34 -8.53 -14.98
CA GLY A 116 -12.69 -7.97 -15.13
C GLY A 116 -12.84 -7.03 -16.34
N ASP A 117 -13.42 -5.86 -16.10
CA ASP A 117 -13.64 -4.84 -17.13
C ASP A 117 -12.34 -4.16 -17.59
N ALA A 118 -11.37 -3.97 -16.69
CA ALA A 118 -10.06 -3.43 -17.04
C ALA A 118 -9.31 -4.33 -18.04
N GLY A 119 -9.39 -5.65 -17.85
CA GLY A 119 -8.87 -6.66 -18.78
C GLY A 119 -9.54 -6.59 -20.15
N LYS A 120 -10.88 -6.45 -20.20
CA LYS A 120 -11.62 -6.28 -21.46
C LYS A 120 -11.23 -4.99 -22.18
N VAL A 121 -11.00 -3.89 -21.45
CA VAL A 121 -10.53 -2.63 -22.02
C VAL A 121 -9.15 -2.82 -22.67
N ALA A 122 -8.21 -3.46 -21.98
CA ALA A 122 -6.88 -3.73 -22.53
C ALA A 122 -6.92 -4.65 -23.75
N MET A 123 -7.77 -5.69 -23.73
CA MET A 123 -7.94 -6.61 -24.85
C MET A 123 -8.36 -5.90 -26.15
N ARG A 124 -9.20 -4.86 -26.06
CA ARG A 124 -9.66 -4.09 -27.22
C ARG A 124 -8.56 -3.26 -27.91
N LEU A 125 -7.43 -3.03 -27.25
CA LEU A 125 -6.27 -2.36 -27.85
C LEU A 125 -5.44 -3.31 -28.73
N GLY A 126 -5.60 -4.63 -28.55
CA GLY A 126 -4.84 -5.65 -29.26
C GLY A 126 -3.53 -6.04 -28.57
N PRO A 127 -2.90 -7.14 -29.03
CA PRO A 127 -1.69 -7.71 -28.40
C PRO A 127 -0.45 -6.82 -28.51
N GLU A 128 -0.36 -6.03 -29.58
CA GLU A 128 0.79 -5.15 -29.88
C GLU A 128 0.71 -3.78 -29.19
N ALA A 129 -0.30 -3.56 -28.35
CA ALA A 129 -0.46 -2.29 -27.64
C ALA A 129 0.75 -2.03 -26.73
N THR A 130 1.34 -0.83 -26.85
CA THR A 130 2.48 -0.40 -26.04
C THR A 130 2.06 -0.10 -24.62
N VAL A 131 3.04 0.00 -23.70
CA VAL A 131 2.77 0.36 -22.30
C VAL A 131 2.04 1.71 -22.23
N SER A 132 2.49 2.70 -23.01
CA SER A 132 1.89 4.03 -23.05
C SER A 132 0.41 3.98 -23.50
N GLN A 133 0.11 3.22 -24.56
CA GLN A 133 -1.26 3.10 -25.08
C GLN A 133 -2.19 2.44 -24.06
N ILE A 134 -1.72 1.41 -23.36
CA ILE A 134 -2.50 0.75 -22.32
C ILE A 134 -2.77 1.74 -21.17
N LEU A 135 -1.75 2.43 -20.69
CA LEU A 135 -1.88 3.38 -19.57
C LEU A 135 -2.79 4.57 -19.92
N GLU A 136 -2.64 5.16 -21.11
CA GLU A 136 -3.52 6.23 -21.58
C GLU A 136 -4.98 5.76 -21.65
N LYS A 137 -5.21 4.53 -22.12
CA LYS A 137 -6.56 3.98 -22.17
C LYS A 137 -7.14 3.71 -20.78
N MET A 138 -6.33 3.19 -19.85
CA MET A 138 -6.77 2.98 -18.47
C MET A 138 -7.10 4.31 -17.79
N GLU A 139 -6.27 5.34 -17.97
CA GLU A 139 -6.53 6.69 -17.44
C GLU A 139 -7.83 7.26 -18.01
N SER A 140 -8.07 7.10 -19.31
CA SER A 140 -9.30 7.58 -19.95
C SER A 140 -10.58 6.91 -19.43
N VAL A 141 -10.52 5.68 -18.93
CA VAL A 141 -11.71 4.90 -18.52
C VAL A 141 -11.88 4.88 -17.00
N PHE A 142 -10.79 4.75 -16.26
CA PHE A 142 -10.78 4.53 -14.81
C PHE A 142 -10.10 5.64 -14.02
N GLY A 143 -9.42 6.57 -14.69
CA GLY A 143 -8.80 7.72 -14.06
C GLY A 143 -9.84 8.68 -13.48
N THR A 144 -9.36 9.57 -12.62
CA THR A 144 -10.22 10.57 -11.96
C THR A 144 -10.75 11.56 -12.99
N VAL A 145 -12.08 11.61 -13.18
CA VAL A 145 -12.77 12.55 -14.09
C VAL A 145 -12.98 13.93 -13.46
N GLU A 146 -12.76 14.06 -12.15
CA GLU A 146 -12.94 15.31 -11.41
C GLU A 146 -12.02 16.43 -11.94
N ARG A 147 -12.59 17.64 -12.03
CA ARG A 147 -11.85 18.84 -12.42
C ARG A 147 -10.95 19.29 -11.27
N GLY A 148 -9.78 19.83 -11.61
CA GLY A 148 -8.80 20.26 -10.61
C GLY A 148 -9.35 21.31 -9.63
N GLU A 149 -10.18 22.23 -10.10
CA GLU A 149 -10.82 23.26 -9.27
C GLU A 149 -11.77 22.64 -8.24
N THR A 150 -12.50 21.59 -8.63
CA THR A 150 -13.40 20.85 -7.74
C THR A 150 -12.62 20.16 -6.63
N ILE A 151 -11.47 19.56 -6.94
CA ILE A 151 -10.61 18.90 -5.95
C ILE A 151 -10.06 19.93 -4.95
N MET A 152 -9.61 21.10 -5.41
CA MET A 152 -9.12 22.16 -4.51
C MET A 152 -10.25 22.77 -3.66
N GLN A 153 -11.45 22.92 -4.22
CA GLN A 153 -12.62 23.35 -3.46
C GLN A 153 -12.97 22.34 -2.37
N GLU A 154 -12.92 21.04 -2.66
CA GLU A 154 -13.10 19.98 -1.67
C GLU A 154 -12.03 20.08 -0.59
N PHE A 155 -10.76 20.20 -0.96
CA PHE A 155 -9.65 20.35 -0.01
C PHE A 155 -9.87 21.50 0.98
N TYR A 156 -10.32 22.66 0.48
CA TYR A 156 -10.49 23.84 1.30
C TYR A 156 -11.73 23.83 2.19
N SER A 157 -12.77 23.08 1.81
CA SER A 157 -14.03 22.92 2.54
C SER A 157 -14.09 21.68 3.42
N ALA A 158 -13.17 20.73 3.25
CA ALA A 158 -13.10 19.52 4.02
C ALA A 158 -12.84 19.82 5.52
N ILE A 159 -13.60 19.12 6.36
CA ILE A 159 -13.48 19.11 7.82
C ILE A 159 -13.56 17.67 8.32
N GLN A 160 -13.08 17.42 9.54
CA GLN A 160 -13.18 16.13 10.23
C GLN A 160 -14.65 15.77 10.42
N GLY A 161 -15.05 14.60 9.93
CA GLY A 161 -16.41 14.08 10.04
C GLY A 161 -16.81 13.80 11.49
N LYS A 162 -18.11 13.77 11.78
CA LYS A 162 -18.64 13.64 13.16
C LYS A 162 -18.08 12.44 13.94
N ASN A 163 -17.88 11.30 13.27
CA ASN A 163 -17.38 10.06 13.84
C ASN A 163 -16.02 9.66 13.25
N GLU A 164 -15.35 10.59 12.58
CA GLU A 164 -14.06 10.34 11.96
C GLU A 164 -12.96 10.62 12.97
N ASP A 165 -12.06 9.67 13.18
CA ASP A 165 -10.88 9.88 14.03
C ASP A 165 -9.83 10.75 13.32
N CYS A 166 -8.87 11.25 14.09
CA CYS A 166 -7.83 12.13 13.58
C CYS A 166 -6.97 11.47 12.49
N MET A 167 -6.81 10.15 12.54
CA MET A 167 -6.01 9.40 11.56
C MET A 167 -6.71 9.36 10.21
N SER A 168 -7.97 8.93 10.20
CA SER A 168 -8.83 8.83 9.02
C SER A 168 -9.01 10.20 8.36
N TRP A 169 -9.24 11.24 9.18
CA TRP A 169 -9.29 12.62 8.70
C TRP A 169 -8.01 13.03 7.98
N SER A 170 -6.85 12.79 8.60
CA SER A 170 -5.57 13.17 7.99
C SER A 170 -5.31 12.43 6.67
N CYS A 171 -5.59 11.12 6.61
CA CYS A 171 -5.40 10.33 5.40
C CYS A 171 -6.33 10.78 4.27
N ARG A 172 -7.60 11.09 4.59
CA ARG A 172 -8.55 11.63 3.62
C ARG A 172 -8.09 12.99 3.08
N LEU A 173 -7.59 13.87 3.95
CA LEU A 173 -7.07 15.16 3.55
C LEU A 173 -5.82 15.06 2.65
N GLU A 174 -4.88 14.18 3.00
CA GLU A 174 -3.70 13.87 2.19
C GLU A 174 -4.10 13.36 0.80
N GLU A 175 -5.11 12.50 0.74
CA GLU A 175 -5.62 11.92 -0.50
C GLU A 175 -6.22 12.99 -1.43
N ILE A 176 -7.04 13.90 -0.89
CA ILE A 176 -7.59 15.03 -1.68
C ILE A 176 -6.45 15.90 -2.22
N TYR A 177 -5.46 16.23 -1.40
CA TYR A 177 -4.32 17.05 -1.84
C TYR A 177 -3.44 16.33 -2.88
N ARG A 178 -3.22 15.02 -2.71
CA ARG A 178 -2.49 14.18 -3.67
C ARG A 178 -3.16 14.22 -5.05
N LYS A 179 -4.48 14.10 -5.12
CA LYS A 179 -5.24 14.22 -6.38
C LYS A 179 -5.01 15.58 -7.04
N ALA A 180 -5.00 16.66 -6.27
CA ALA A 180 -4.73 18.00 -6.78
C ALA A 180 -3.31 18.14 -7.36
N VAL A 181 -2.32 17.51 -6.72
CA VAL A 181 -0.93 17.47 -7.23
C VAL A 181 -0.84 16.68 -8.54
N VAL A 182 -1.49 15.52 -8.62
CA VAL A 182 -1.51 14.70 -9.84
C VAL A 182 -2.16 15.44 -11.00
N LYS A 183 -3.22 16.23 -10.74
CA LYS A 183 -3.87 17.09 -11.74
C LYS A 183 -3.09 18.36 -12.09
N GLY A 184 -1.97 18.64 -11.40
CA GLY A 184 -1.14 19.82 -11.65
C GLY A 184 -1.75 21.14 -11.15
N VAL A 185 -2.81 21.10 -10.35
CA VAL A 185 -3.45 22.30 -9.77
C VAL A 185 -2.96 22.62 -8.36
N ALA A 186 -2.14 21.75 -7.77
CA ALA A 186 -1.41 21.98 -6.53
C ALA A 186 0.04 21.53 -6.68
N LYS A 187 0.92 22.05 -5.83
CA LYS A 187 2.34 21.69 -5.84
C LYS A 187 2.71 20.87 -4.62
N ARG A 188 3.69 19.97 -4.81
CA ARG A 188 4.14 19.03 -3.77
C ARG A 188 5.03 19.68 -2.70
N ASP A 189 5.75 20.73 -3.05
CA ASP A 189 6.56 21.55 -2.14
C ASP A 189 5.69 22.31 -1.12
N GLU A 190 4.50 22.76 -1.55
CA GLU A 190 3.53 23.45 -0.70
C GLU A 190 2.71 22.48 0.19
N SER A 191 2.87 21.15 0.04
CA SER A 191 2.07 20.14 0.74
C SER A 191 2.10 20.31 2.26
N ASN A 192 3.29 20.47 2.85
CA ASN A 192 3.45 20.49 4.30
C ASN A 192 2.64 21.63 4.93
N GLU A 193 2.77 22.84 4.40
CA GLU A 193 2.09 24.02 4.94
C GLU A 193 0.57 23.93 4.76
N LYS A 194 0.12 23.55 3.55
CA LYS A 194 -1.31 23.46 3.24
C LYS A 194 -1.99 22.34 4.03
N LEU A 195 -1.38 21.16 4.09
CA LEU A 195 -1.91 20.04 4.88
C LEU A 195 -1.93 20.38 6.36
N ARG A 196 -0.85 20.92 6.92
CA ARG A 196 -0.81 21.33 8.34
C ARG A 196 -1.92 22.32 8.68
N SER A 197 -2.03 23.39 7.89
CA SER A 197 -3.04 24.43 8.11
C SER A 197 -4.45 23.86 8.00
N LYS A 198 -4.75 23.09 6.94
CA LYS A 198 -6.09 22.55 6.73
C LYS A 198 -6.46 21.44 7.68
N PHE A 199 -5.52 20.58 8.02
CA PHE A 199 -5.69 19.53 9.01
C PHE A 199 -6.15 20.13 10.33
N TRP A 200 -5.38 21.07 10.90
CA TRP A 200 -5.71 21.65 12.21
C TRP A 200 -7.01 22.45 12.16
N ASN A 201 -7.20 23.31 11.16
CA ASN A 201 -8.43 24.09 11.01
C ASN A 201 -9.67 23.20 10.77
N GLY A 202 -9.50 22.00 10.20
CA GLY A 202 -10.58 21.06 9.95
C GLY A 202 -10.90 20.13 11.11
N LEU A 203 -10.07 20.07 12.17
CA LEU A 203 -10.32 19.22 13.34
C LEU A 203 -11.63 19.59 14.06
N HIS A 204 -12.16 18.65 14.83
CA HIS A 204 -13.22 18.93 15.80
C HIS A 204 -12.80 20.05 16.76
N GLN A 205 -13.76 20.89 17.13
CA GLN A 205 -13.51 22.07 17.98
C GLN A 205 -12.74 21.70 19.26
N TRP A 206 -13.18 20.65 19.97
CA TRP A 206 -12.55 20.23 21.22
C TRP A 206 -11.07 19.83 21.06
N LEU A 207 -10.70 19.21 19.93
CA LEU A 207 -9.30 18.89 19.61
C LEU A 207 -8.52 20.16 19.32
N ARG A 208 -9.09 21.10 18.55
CA ARG A 208 -8.43 22.39 18.27
C ARG A 208 -8.14 23.17 19.55
N ASP A 209 -9.11 23.22 20.46
CA ASP A 209 -9.01 23.95 21.72
C ASP A 209 -7.84 23.45 22.57
N ILE A 210 -7.66 22.13 22.63
CA ILE A 210 -6.60 21.50 23.44
C ILE A 210 -5.26 21.52 22.71
N THR A 211 -5.24 21.51 21.37
CA THR A 211 -4.02 21.37 20.57
C THR A 211 -3.51 22.67 19.94
N GLY A 212 -4.15 23.82 20.17
CA GLY A 212 -3.74 25.11 19.59
C GLY A 212 -2.27 25.45 19.82
N TYR A 213 -1.78 25.29 21.07
CA TYR A 213 -0.36 25.53 21.38
C TYR A 213 0.61 24.60 20.62
N LYS A 214 0.14 23.40 20.22
CA LYS A 214 0.94 22.46 19.42
C LYS A 214 0.99 22.91 17.98
N PHE A 215 -0.12 23.41 17.43
CA PHE A 215 -0.16 23.99 16.09
C PHE A 215 0.83 25.15 15.95
N ASP A 216 0.91 26.04 16.93
CA ASP A 216 1.83 27.19 16.89
C ASP A 216 3.31 26.77 16.95
N LYS A 217 3.62 25.71 17.71
CA LYS A 217 5.01 25.26 17.92
C LYS A 217 5.52 24.29 16.86
N ILE A 218 4.64 23.53 16.22
CA ILE A 218 5.01 22.45 15.30
C ILE A 218 4.74 22.91 13.87
N SER A 219 5.80 23.05 13.06
CA SER A 219 5.72 23.45 11.65
C SER A 219 5.56 22.28 10.68
N ASP A 220 5.90 21.07 11.10
CA ASP A 220 5.83 19.84 10.31
C ASP A 220 4.47 19.14 10.47
N PHE A 221 3.84 18.81 9.35
CA PHE A 221 2.51 18.19 9.32
C PHE A 221 2.49 16.82 10.00
N ASP A 222 3.48 15.97 9.72
CA ASP A 222 3.51 14.61 10.24
C ASP A 222 3.70 14.56 11.76
N THR A 223 4.55 15.45 12.26
CA THR A 223 4.76 15.66 13.69
C THR A 223 3.51 16.17 14.36
N LEU A 224 2.84 17.18 13.78
CA LEU A 224 1.59 17.70 14.33
C LEU A 224 0.52 16.62 14.38
N ARG A 225 0.35 15.86 13.30
CA ARG A 225 -0.60 14.74 13.22
C ARG A 225 -0.38 13.73 14.34
N LYS A 226 0.87 13.32 14.58
CA LYS A 226 1.21 12.37 15.67
C LYS A 226 0.80 12.91 17.04
N GLU A 227 1.12 14.17 17.30
CA GLU A 227 0.82 14.81 18.59
C GLU A 227 -0.68 15.01 18.82
N VAL A 228 -1.45 15.38 17.79
CA VAL A 228 -2.91 15.49 17.89
C VAL A 228 -3.54 14.12 18.14
N ARG A 229 -3.09 13.07 17.44
CA ARG A 229 -3.56 11.70 17.67
C ARG A 229 -3.27 11.20 19.09
N LEU A 230 -2.16 11.60 19.69
CA LEU A 230 -1.85 11.27 21.08
C LEU A 230 -2.87 11.90 22.02
N VAL A 231 -3.19 13.19 21.83
CA VAL A 231 -4.22 13.91 22.61
C VAL A 231 -5.60 13.27 22.45
N GLU A 232 -5.96 12.89 21.22
CA GLU A 232 -7.23 12.19 20.95
C GLU A 232 -7.34 10.88 21.76
N LYS A 233 -6.29 10.05 21.70
CA LYS A 233 -6.22 8.78 22.43
C LYS A 233 -6.25 8.95 23.96
N GLU A 234 -5.56 9.95 24.49
CA GLU A 234 -5.60 10.27 25.92
C GLU A 234 -7.01 10.69 26.37
N HIS A 235 -7.71 11.46 25.54
CA HIS A 235 -9.08 11.88 25.81
C HIS A 235 -10.06 10.70 25.79
N GLU A 236 -9.96 9.80 24.82
CA GLU A 236 -10.74 8.56 24.75
C GLU A 236 -10.52 7.67 25.98
N THR A 237 -9.26 7.54 26.42
CA THR A 237 -8.91 6.74 27.59
C THR A 237 -9.53 7.32 28.87
N LYS A 238 -9.44 8.65 29.06
CA LYS A 238 -10.06 9.35 30.20
C LYS A 238 -11.58 9.21 30.20
N LYS A 239 -12.21 9.30 29.02
CA LYS A 239 -13.66 9.12 28.87
C LYS A 239 -14.09 7.68 29.21
N ALA A 240 -13.33 6.68 28.79
CA ALA A 240 -13.58 5.28 29.14
C ALA A 240 -13.47 5.03 30.65
N GLN A 241 -12.43 5.59 31.30
CA GLN A 241 -12.24 5.49 32.76
C GLN A 241 -13.37 6.18 33.54
N SER A 242 -13.81 7.36 33.09
CA SER A 242 -14.93 8.07 33.70
C SER A 242 -16.24 7.27 33.59
N ASN A 243 -16.53 6.68 32.43
CA ASN A 243 -17.73 5.88 32.24
C ASN A 243 -17.72 4.61 33.11
N MET A 244 -16.57 3.95 33.27
CA MET A 244 -16.45 2.80 34.17
C MET A 244 -16.65 3.16 35.64
N ALA A 245 -16.21 4.35 36.06
CA ALA A 245 -16.45 4.83 37.43
C ALA A 245 -17.94 5.11 37.69
N VAL A 246 -18.66 5.67 36.72
CA VAL A 246 -20.10 5.92 36.82
C VAL A 246 -20.90 4.61 36.87
N SER A 247 -20.57 3.62 36.02
CA SER A 247 -21.26 2.32 36.06
C SER A 247 -21.01 1.54 37.35
N LYS A 248 -19.88 1.77 38.01
CA LYS A 248 -19.57 1.16 39.32
C LYS A 248 -20.36 1.80 40.47
N ASP A 249 -20.64 3.09 40.36
CA ASP A 249 -21.43 3.84 41.37
C ASP A 249 -22.95 3.61 41.22
N GLU A 250 -23.44 3.28 40.01
CA GLU A 250 -24.81 2.81 39.79
C GLU A 250 -25.05 1.38 40.29
N SER A 251 -24.06 0.46 40.18
CA SER A 251 -24.21 -0.89 40.70
C SER A 251 -24.31 -0.91 42.22
N THR A 252 -23.46 -0.13 42.93
CA THR A 252 -23.53 -0.01 44.39
C THR A 252 -24.83 0.61 44.88
N LYS A 253 -25.37 1.62 44.19
CA LYS A 253 -26.70 2.20 44.54
C LYS A 253 -27.85 1.22 44.29
N SER A 254 -27.75 0.38 43.27
CA SER A 254 -28.75 -0.67 42.99
C SER A 254 -28.75 -1.76 44.07
N ASP A 255 -27.57 -2.12 44.58
CA ASP A 255 -27.42 -3.11 45.64
C ASP A 255 -27.98 -2.59 46.98
N ASP A 256 -27.68 -1.33 47.34
CA ASP A 256 -28.20 -0.68 48.56
C ASP A 256 -29.74 -0.56 48.55
N ILE A 257 -30.34 -0.23 47.39
CA ILE A 257 -31.81 -0.15 47.23
C ILE A 257 -32.45 -1.54 47.33
N SER A 258 -31.76 -2.57 46.88
CA SER A 258 -32.24 -3.96 46.94
C SER A 258 -32.21 -4.50 48.37
N GLU A 259 -31.16 -4.20 49.14
CA GLU A 259 -31.10 -4.51 50.58
C GLU A 259 -32.19 -3.78 51.38
N LEU A 260 -32.39 -2.49 51.12
CA LEU A 260 -33.46 -1.71 51.77
C LEU A 260 -34.86 -2.26 51.49
N LYS A 261 -35.14 -2.69 50.26
CA LYS A 261 -36.41 -3.36 49.92
C LYS A 261 -36.59 -4.67 50.69
N GLY A 262 -35.52 -5.47 50.81
CA GLY A 262 -35.54 -6.71 51.58
C GLY A 262 -35.85 -6.49 53.06
N MET A 263 -35.24 -5.47 53.68
CA MET A 263 -35.51 -5.10 55.07
C MET A 263 -36.95 -4.64 55.29
N ILE A 264 -37.50 -3.82 54.37
CA ILE A 264 -38.90 -3.37 54.43
C ILE A 264 -39.86 -4.56 54.36
N GLN A 265 -39.61 -5.53 53.47
CA GLN A 265 -40.45 -6.71 53.32
C GLN A 265 -40.46 -7.59 54.59
N GLN A 266 -39.29 -7.74 55.23
CA GLN A 266 -39.19 -8.45 56.51
C GLN A 266 -39.95 -7.72 57.64
N LEU A 267 -39.85 -6.39 57.69
CA LEU A 267 -40.61 -5.57 58.64
C LEU A 267 -42.11 -5.68 58.42
N THR A 268 -42.58 -5.57 57.17
CA THR A 268 -44.00 -5.75 56.83
C THR A 268 -44.51 -7.13 57.22
N THR A 269 -43.70 -8.18 57.05
CA THR A 269 -44.06 -9.54 57.45
C THR A 269 -44.18 -9.67 58.98
N LYS A 270 -43.24 -9.07 59.73
CA LYS A 270 -43.28 -9.05 61.20
C LYS A 270 -44.48 -8.27 61.75
N VAL A 271 -44.81 -7.12 61.17
CA VAL A 271 -45.96 -6.30 61.57
C VAL A 271 -47.27 -7.07 61.35
N ASN A 272 -47.44 -7.70 60.18
CA ASN A 272 -48.62 -8.54 59.91
C ASN A 272 -48.76 -9.75 60.87
N TYR A 273 -47.64 -10.28 61.36
CA TYR A 273 -47.66 -11.38 62.34
C TYR A 273 -48.07 -10.91 63.73
N LEU A 274 -47.72 -9.69 64.12
CA LEU A 274 -48.10 -9.07 65.38
C LEU A 274 -49.57 -8.62 65.37
N GLU A 275 -50.08 -8.13 64.24
CA GLU A 275 -51.48 -7.75 64.08
C GLU A 275 -52.45 -8.94 64.07
N LYS A 276 -51.97 -10.15 63.75
CA LYS A 276 -52.76 -11.40 63.79
C LYS A 276 -52.64 -12.18 65.09
N GLY A 277 -51.84 -11.68 66.05
CA GLY A 277 -51.56 -12.31 67.33
C GLY A 277 -52.33 -11.71 68.52
N GLN A 278 -53.35 -10.88 68.29
CA GLN A 278 -54.27 -10.34 69.31
C GLN A 278 -55.68 -10.87 69.11
#